data_AF-A0AA42HB92-F1
#
_entry.id   AF-A0AA42HB92-F1
#
_cell.length_a   1.000
_cell.length_b   1.000
_cell.length_c   1.000
_cell.angle_alpha   90.00
_cell.angle_beta   90.00
_cell.angle_gamma   90.00
#
_symmetry.space_group_name_H-M   'P 1'
#
loop_
_entity.id
_entity.type
_entity.pdbx_description
1 polymer ?
#
loop_
_entity_poly.entity_id
_entity_poly.type
_entity_poly.pdbx_seq_one_letter_code
_entity_poly.pdbx_strand_id
1 'polypeptide(L)'
;CAANESNYGGHIWDYLDTDGYLGATACVVVPALLPWYEERQDWTPLAWWIHDNLPYASQFWFPKLAAFNLRWSANPNTLPSINTYVANPHTGDKRALVKEGVATLSLEERKAIIRPWLASLG
;
A
#
# COMPACT_ATOMS: atom_id res chain seq x y z
N CYS A 1 -17.68 11.20 -5.87
CA CYS A 1 -16.69 10.78 -6.89
C CYS A 1 -15.67 11.88 -7.07
N ALA A 2 -14.38 11.54 -7.26
CA ALA A 2 -13.34 12.50 -7.59
C ALA A 2 -13.48 12.98 -9.05
N ALA A 3 -12.85 14.11 -9.42
CA ALA A 3 -12.86 14.62 -10.79
C ALA A 3 -12.20 13.62 -11.76
N ASN A 4 -12.65 13.55 -13.01
CA ASN A 4 -12.13 12.56 -13.97
C ASN A 4 -10.64 12.75 -14.24
N GLU A 5 -10.21 14.01 -14.34
CA GLU A 5 -8.81 14.40 -14.53
C GLU A 5 -7.91 13.89 -13.40
N SER A 6 -8.43 13.84 -12.17
CA SER A 6 -7.69 13.31 -11.01
C SER A 6 -7.56 11.77 -11.02
N ASN A 7 -8.27 11.08 -11.91
CA ASN A 7 -8.25 9.63 -12.04
C ASN A 7 -7.50 9.14 -13.30
N TYR A 8 -7.12 10.03 -14.22
CA TYR A 8 -6.28 9.66 -15.37
C TYR A 8 -4.91 9.16 -14.92
N GLY A 9 -4.37 8.15 -15.61
CA GLY A 9 -3.17 7.43 -15.18
C GLY A 9 -3.32 6.75 -13.81
N GLY A 10 -4.55 6.46 -13.40
CA GLY A 10 -4.88 5.86 -12.11
C GLY A 10 -6.03 4.87 -12.24
N HIS A 11 -7.24 5.30 -11.88
CA HIS A 11 -8.45 4.49 -12.05
C HIS A 11 -8.98 4.50 -13.49
N ILE A 12 -8.58 5.49 -14.29
CA ILE A 12 -8.80 5.56 -15.73
C ILE A 12 -7.41 5.41 -16.36
N TRP A 13 -7.06 4.17 -16.70
CA TRP A 13 -5.69 3.75 -17.04
C TRP A 13 -5.34 3.92 -18.53
N ASP A 14 -6.34 4.16 -19.37
CA ASP A 14 -6.23 4.40 -20.81
C ASP A 14 -5.87 5.87 -21.16
N TYR A 15 -5.90 6.76 -20.18
CA TYR A 15 -5.49 8.16 -20.31
C TYR A 15 -4.19 8.42 -19.57
N LEU A 16 -3.37 9.31 -20.14
CA LEU A 16 -2.20 9.87 -19.45
C LEU A 16 -2.66 10.76 -18.30
N ASP A 17 -1.91 10.75 -17.20
CA ASP A 17 -2.08 11.72 -16.12
C ASP A 17 -1.75 13.15 -16.59
N THR A 18 -1.95 14.13 -15.71
CA THR A 18 -1.73 15.55 -16.02
C THR A 18 -0.29 15.90 -16.39
N ASP A 19 0.66 15.04 -15.99
CA ASP A 19 2.08 15.19 -16.27
C ASP A 19 2.51 14.42 -17.54
N GLY A 20 1.56 13.75 -18.21
CA GLY A 20 1.78 13.03 -19.46
C GLY A 20 2.25 11.58 -19.29
N TYR A 21 2.05 10.96 -18.12
CA TYR A 21 2.50 9.60 -17.83
C TYR A 21 1.36 8.60 -17.72
N LEU A 22 1.64 7.35 -18.10
CA LEU A 22 0.73 6.23 -17.84
C LEU A 22 0.76 5.83 -16.37
N GLY A 23 -0.33 5.26 -15.91
CA GLY A 23 -0.40 4.63 -14.60
C GLY A 23 -1.66 3.79 -14.48
N ALA A 24 -1.71 2.97 -13.45
CA ALA A 24 -2.82 2.06 -13.22
C ALA A 24 -2.99 1.80 -11.73
N THR A 25 -4.25 1.67 -11.30
CA THR A 25 -4.61 1.31 -9.92
C THR A 25 -5.51 0.08 -9.93
N ALA A 26 -5.17 -0.92 -9.11
CA ALA A 26 -6.02 -2.07 -8.84
C ALA A 26 -6.40 -2.14 -7.35
N CYS A 27 -7.63 -2.53 -7.05
CA CYS A 27 -8.04 -2.92 -5.70
C CYS A 27 -7.79 -4.43 -5.55
N VAL A 28 -6.95 -4.81 -4.61
CA VAL A 28 -6.43 -6.16 -4.44
C VAL A 28 -6.80 -6.69 -3.06
N VAL A 29 -7.11 -7.98 -3.00
CA VAL A 29 -7.13 -8.77 -1.76
C VAL A 29 -6.10 -9.87 -1.93
N VAL A 30 -5.25 -10.07 -0.92
CA VAL A 30 -4.27 -11.16 -0.90
C VAL A 30 -4.72 -12.19 0.14
N PRO A 31 -5.29 -13.33 -0.27
CA PRO A 31 -5.86 -14.31 0.67
C PRO A 31 -4.89 -14.80 1.75
N ALA A 32 -3.60 -14.89 1.43
CA ALA A 32 -2.57 -15.33 2.38
C ALA A 32 -2.39 -14.38 3.59
N LEU A 33 -2.83 -13.13 3.52
CA LEU A 33 -2.81 -12.21 4.66
C LEU A 33 -4.03 -12.40 5.58
N LEU A 34 -5.15 -12.92 5.07
CA LEU A 34 -6.44 -12.87 5.77
C LEU A 34 -6.42 -13.54 7.15
N PRO A 35 -5.86 -14.76 7.35
CA PRO A 35 -5.82 -15.36 8.68
C PRO A 35 -5.06 -14.50 9.70
N TRP A 36 -3.94 -13.91 9.27
CA TRP A 36 -3.14 -13.01 10.11
C TRP A 36 -3.92 -11.73 10.46
N TYR A 37 -4.58 -11.14 9.48
CA TYR A 37 -5.38 -9.93 9.67
C TYR A 37 -6.60 -10.18 10.55
N GLU A 38 -7.28 -11.32 10.40
CA GLU A 38 -8.44 -11.68 11.23
C GLU A 38 -8.04 -11.85 12.70
N GLU A 39 -6.92 -12.53 12.98
CA GLU A 39 -6.43 -12.76 14.33
C GLU A 39 -5.85 -11.50 14.98
N ARG A 40 -5.03 -10.73 14.26
CA ARG A 40 -4.23 -9.63 14.82
C ARG A 40 -4.71 -8.24 14.46
N GLN A 41 -5.67 -8.13 13.54
CA GLN A 41 -6.09 -6.86 12.93
C GLN A 41 -4.90 -6.08 12.34
N ASP A 42 -3.88 -6.82 11.88
CA ASP A 42 -2.62 -6.25 11.40
C ASP A 42 -2.44 -6.41 9.91
N TRP A 43 -2.60 -5.30 9.19
CA TRP A 43 -2.45 -5.20 7.75
C TRP A 43 -1.01 -4.83 7.34
N THR A 44 -0.20 -4.37 8.29
CA THR A 44 1.10 -3.75 8.03
C THR A 44 2.19 -4.70 7.52
N PRO A 45 2.21 -6.02 7.82
CA PRO A 45 3.24 -6.91 7.29
C PRO A 45 3.25 -6.97 5.76
N LEU A 46 2.08 -7.10 5.12
CA LEU A 46 2.03 -7.12 3.66
C LEU A 46 2.33 -5.73 3.06
N ALA A 47 1.88 -4.64 3.71
CA ALA A 47 2.20 -3.29 3.25
C ALA A 47 3.72 -3.03 3.20
N TRP A 48 4.42 -3.45 4.25
CA TRP A 48 5.87 -3.36 4.32
C TRP A 48 6.57 -4.35 3.39
N TRP A 49 6.05 -5.56 3.23
CA TRP A 49 6.58 -6.51 2.27
C TRP A 49 6.51 -5.97 0.84
N ILE A 50 5.38 -5.38 0.43
CA ILE A 50 5.24 -4.72 -0.87
C ILE A 50 6.25 -3.57 -1.00
N HIS A 51 6.39 -2.76 0.05
CA HIS A 51 7.34 -1.63 0.06
C HIS A 51 8.78 -2.06 -0.18
N ASP A 52 9.19 -3.16 0.45
CA ASP A 52 10.56 -3.65 0.39
C ASP A 52 10.88 -4.45 -0.89
N ASN A 53 9.86 -4.96 -1.60
CA ASN A 53 10.06 -5.95 -2.67
C ASN A 53 9.49 -5.55 -4.04
N LEU A 54 8.58 -4.57 -4.13
CA LEU A 54 7.93 -4.20 -5.39
C LEU A 54 8.08 -2.71 -5.70
N PRO A 55 8.23 -2.33 -6.98
CA PRO A 55 8.05 -0.93 -7.39
C PRO A 55 6.57 -0.56 -7.33
N TYR A 56 6.23 0.52 -6.65
CA TYR A 56 4.86 1.02 -6.57
C TYR A 56 4.84 2.54 -6.40
N ALA A 57 3.74 3.16 -6.82
CA ALA A 57 3.49 4.59 -6.65
C ALA A 57 2.74 4.87 -5.34
N SER A 58 1.68 4.13 -5.05
CA SER A 58 0.97 4.26 -3.78
C SER A 58 0.25 2.99 -3.36
N GLN A 59 0.07 2.85 -2.04
CA GLN A 59 -0.80 1.88 -1.42
C GLN A 59 -1.87 2.61 -0.61
N PHE A 60 -3.11 2.12 -0.63
CA PHE A 60 -4.19 2.64 0.23
C PHE A 60 -5.01 1.50 0.82
N TRP A 61 -5.02 1.37 2.15
CA TRP A 61 -5.58 0.21 2.85
C TRP A 61 -6.98 0.46 3.43
N PHE A 62 -7.83 -0.57 3.36
CA PHE A 62 -9.23 -0.56 3.76
C PHE A 62 -9.52 -1.61 4.85
N PRO A 63 -10.50 -1.37 5.76
CA PRO A 63 -10.72 -2.24 6.91
C PRO A 63 -11.29 -3.61 6.56
N LYS A 64 -12.02 -3.72 5.44
CA LYS A 64 -12.66 -4.96 5.01
C LYS A 64 -11.66 -5.82 4.22
N LEU A 65 -11.47 -7.08 4.66
CA LEU A 65 -10.62 -8.09 4.01
C LEU A 65 -9.15 -7.67 3.85
N ALA A 66 -8.67 -6.70 4.63
CA ALA A 66 -7.39 -6.04 4.38
C ALA A 66 -7.19 -5.67 2.89
N ALA A 67 -8.28 -5.29 2.21
CA ALA A 67 -8.21 -4.89 0.82
C ALA A 67 -7.39 -3.61 0.70
N PHE A 68 -6.69 -3.46 -0.42
CA PHE A 68 -5.92 -2.26 -0.67
C PHE A 68 -5.91 -1.88 -2.15
N ASN A 69 -5.85 -0.58 -2.41
CA ASN A 69 -5.49 -0.09 -3.73
C ASN A 69 -3.96 -0.12 -3.86
N LEU A 70 -3.46 -0.69 -4.95
CA LEU A 70 -2.07 -0.62 -5.35
C LEU A 70 -1.99 0.14 -6.67
N ARG A 71 -1.23 1.24 -6.67
CA ARG A 71 -1.00 2.06 -7.86
C ARG A 71 0.42 1.88 -8.39
N TRP A 72 0.54 1.83 -9.70
CA TRP A 72 1.77 2.00 -10.46
C TRP A 72 1.73 3.28 -11.30
N SER A 73 2.90 3.86 -11.57
CA SER A 73 3.08 5.09 -12.35
C SER A 73 4.34 4.96 -13.22
N ALA A 74 4.25 5.37 -14.49
CA ALA A 74 5.40 5.49 -15.38
C ALA A 74 6.25 6.75 -15.10
N ASN A 75 5.73 7.70 -14.32
CA ASN A 75 6.45 8.93 -13.98
C ASN A 75 7.65 8.60 -13.07
N PRO A 76 8.91 8.81 -13.51
CA PRO A 76 10.11 8.44 -12.77
C PRO A 76 10.30 9.24 -11.47
N ASN A 77 9.61 10.37 -11.34
CA ASN A 77 9.67 11.22 -10.15
C ASN A 77 8.63 10.83 -9.09
N THR A 78 7.83 9.79 -9.33
CA THR A 78 6.81 9.34 -8.39
C THR A 78 7.48 8.73 -7.15
N LEU A 79 7.31 9.37 -6.00
CA LEU A 79 7.78 8.83 -4.72
C LEU A 79 6.68 7.97 -4.06
N PRO A 80 7.04 6.82 -3.48
CA PRO A 80 6.06 5.90 -2.91
C PRO A 80 5.36 6.49 -1.70
N SER A 81 4.10 6.11 -1.51
CA SER A 81 3.30 6.46 -0.32
C SER A 81 2.42 5.31 0.15
N ILE A 82 2.22 5.18 1.46
CA ILE A 82 1.32 4.17 2.05
C ILE A 82 0.38 4.87 3.01
N ASN A 83 -0.90 4.94 2.62
CA ASN A 83 -1.98 5.53 3.40
C ASN A 83 -3.01 4.47 3.79
N THR A 84 -3.89 4.80 4.75
CA THR A 84 -4.82 3.82 5.31
C THR A 84 -6.08 4.45 5.90
N TYR A 85 -7.18 3.71 5.87
CA TYR A 85 -8.35 3.93 6.74
C TYR A 85 -8.38 3.02 7.97
N VAL A 86 -7.43 2.08 8.06
CA VAL A 86 -7.28 1.11 9.14
C VAL A 86 -6.32 1.67 10.18
N ALA A 87 -6.65 1.54 11.46
CA ALA A 87 -5.70 1.89 12.51
C ALA A 87 -4.45 1.00 12.37
N ASN A 88 -3.27 1.59 12.52
CA ASN A 88 -2.04 0.86 12.63
C ASN A 88 -2.00 0.22 14.04
N PRO A 89 -1.97 -1.13 14.15
CA PRO A 89 -1.99 -1.79 15.46
C PRO A 89 -0.73 -1.51 16.30
N HIS A 90 0.36 -1.05 15.67
CA HIS A 90 1.62 -0.75 16.34
C HIS A 90 1.69 0.68 16.92
N THR A 91 0.89 1.61 16.40
CA THR A 91 0.89 3.02 16.83
C THR A 91 -0.45 3.52 17.36
N GLY A 92 -1.55 2.82 17.04
CA GLY A 92 -2.92 3.22 17.36
C GLY A 92 -3.49 4.36 16.49
N ASP A 93 -2.69 4.92 15.57
CA ASP A 93 -3.11 6.00 14.69
C ASP A 93 -3.36 5.53 13.24
N LYS A 94 -3.78 6.46 12.37
CA LYS A 94 -3.96 6.21 10.92
C LYS A 94 -2.97 7.02 10.09
N ARG A 95 -1.77 7.27 10.64
CA ARG A 95 -0.74 8.03 9.91
C ARG A 95 -0.19 7.17 8.77
N ALA A 96 0.29 7.87 7.74
CA ALA A 96 0.95 7.22 6.61
C ALA A 96 2.18 6.44 7.09
N LEU A 97 2.38 5.22 6.58
CA LEU A 97 3.60 4.44 6.84
C LEU A 97 4.76 4.93 6.00
N VAL A 98 4.47 5.42 4.79
CA VAL A 98 5.44 6.05 3.89
C VAL A 98 4.81 7.32 3.35
N LYS A 99 5.53 8.43 3.44
CA LYS A 99 5.11 9.72 2.86
C LYS A 99 6.26 10.28 2.03
N GLU A 100 5.98 10.57 0.76
CA GLU A 100 6.97 11.16 -0.17
C GLU A 100 8.28 10.37 -0.19
N GLY A 101 8.19 9.04 -0.25
CA GLY A 101 9.35 8.14 -0.25
C GLY A 101 10.01 7.91 1.11
N VAL A 102 9.60 8.63 2.16
CA VAL A 102 10.17 8.49 3.51
C VAL A 102 9.33 7.50 4.31
N ALA A 103 9.92 6.35 4.65
CA ALA A 103 9.32 5.37 5.54
C ALA A 103 9.43 5.78 7.01
N THR A 104 8.38 5.52 7.78
CA THR A 104 8.35 5.80 9.23
C THR A 104 9.23 4.86 10.05
N LEU A 105 9.55 3.68 9.50
CA LEU A 105 10.36 2.65 10.14
C LEU A 105 11.61 2.35 9.32
N SER A 106 12.70 2.03 10.01
CA SER A 106 13.91 1.47 9.40
C SER A 106 13.66 0.09 8.79
N LEU A 107 14.57 -0.36 7.92
CA LEU A 107 14.46 -1.69 7.30
C LEU A 107 14.40 -2.83 8.32
N GLU A 108 15.17 -2.75 9.42
CA GLU A 108 15.17 -3.82 10.42
C GLU A 108 13.88 -3.86 11.25
N GLU A 109 13.30 -2.70 11.57
CA GLU A 109 11.99 -2.60 12.22
C GLU A 109 10.88 -3.16 11.32
N ARG A 110 10.90 -2.84 10.02
CA ARG A 110 9.97 -3.42 9.05
C ARG A 110 10.10 -4.93 8.96
N LYS A 111 11.33 -5.46 8.88
CA LYS A 111 11.56 -6.91 8.88
C LYS A 111 11.05 -7.58 10.16
N ALA A 112 11.13 -6.92 11.31
CA ALA A 112 10.59 -7.45 12.56
C ALA A 112 9.06 -7.61 12.52
N ILE A 113 8.35 -6.75 11.76
CA ILE A 113 6.91 -6.87 11.51
C ILE A 113 6.61 -7.93 10.44
N ILE A 114 7.41 -7.99 9.37
CA ILE A 114 7.18 -8.90 8.24
C ILE A 114 7.44 -10.37 8.62
N ARG A 115 8.54 -10.65 9.33
CA ARG A 115 9.02 -12.03 9.58
C ARG A 115 7.99 -12.92 10.28
N PRO A 116 7.30 -12.50 11.35
CA PRO A 116 6.29 -13.33 12.01
C PRO A 116 5.13 -13.71 11.07
N TRP A 117 4.67 -12.78 10.23
CA TRP A 117 3.66 -13.09 9.23
C TRP A 117 4.16 -14.09 8.21
N LEU A 118 5.36 -13.88 7.64
CA LEU A 118 5.93 -14.84 6.69
C LEU A 118 6.09 -16.25 7.29
N ALA A 119 6.55 -16.35 8.54
CA ALA A 119 6.67 -17.61 9.26
C ALA A 119 5.31 -18.27 9.58
N SER A 120 4.21 -17.52 9.53
CA SER A 120 2.86 -18.08 9.71
C SER A 120 2.31 -18.74 8.43
N LEU A 121 2.97 -18.54 7.28
CA LEU A 121 2.51 -19.06 5.99
C LEU A 121 2.91 -20.53 5.74
N GLY A 122 3.81 -21.11 6.56
CA GLY A 122 4.33 -22.48 6.44
C GLY A 122 5.81 -22.56 6.80
#